data_AF-A0A1N7PH85-F1
#
_entry.id   AF-A0A1N7PH85-F1
#
_cell.length_a   1.000
_cell.length_b   1.000
_cell.length_c   1.000
_cell.angle_alpha   90.00
_cell.angle_beta   90.00
_cell.angle_gamma   90.00
#
_symmetry.space_group_name_H-M   'P 1'
#
loop_
_entity.id
_entity.type
_entity.pdbx_description
1 polymer ?
#
loop_
_entity_poly.entity_id
_entity_poly.type
_entity_poly.pdbx_seq_one_letter_code
_entity_poly.pdbx_strand_id
1 'polypeptide(L)'
;MAGLLLMTALQATAQTVTKPVKVPADLYVTAAPTKGTSTNDGTTLFCAENSGFTLKSSTTDPVTHATYTGYTWEEQQTGAATFGPVTSGTATNETLVITSATPGWHTYRVTAALAGNACPPEPAYYNVYVLPKLVVTASSNKADAASHTYCAENGAPTAPADAITFTGSVAFDGTPNALPGLENLTINDFEVTYTWQKINVATSAATTVASTKDYTIVEAATPGATTTTQYTYELTAAYSVKACGTYKGTATLNGSTTTATVTVTPKPGKPTITIQ
;
A
#
# COMPACT_ATOMS: atom_id res chain seq x y z
N MET A 1 0.03 -58.77 10.73
CA MET A 1 -0.25 -57.79 9.65
C MET A 1 -0.20 -56.41 10.26
N ALA A 2 0.89 -55.67 10.04
CA ALA A 2 1.03 -54.28 10.50
C ALA A 2 0.63 -53.37 9.33
N GLY A 3 -0.46 -52.63 9.51
CA GLY A 3 -0.95 -51.66 8.53
C GLY A 3 -0.05 -50.42 8.54
N LEU A 4 0.71 -50.23 7.47
CA LEU A 4 1.47 -49.02 7.21
C LEU A 4 0.47 -47.94 6.73
N LEU A 5 0.04 -47.05 7.64
CA LEU A 5 -0.65 -45.82 7.26
C LEU A 5 0.37 -44.94 6.51
N LEU A 6 0.24 -44.88 5.19
CA LEU A 6 0.88 -43.85 4.38
C LEU A 6 0.21 -42.51 4.71
N MET A 7 0.83 -41.72 5.59
CA MET A 7 0.54 -40.29 5.67
C MET A 7 1.11 -39.65 4.40
N THR A 8 0.28 -39.52 3.36
CA THR A 8 0.58 -38.59 2.27
C THR A 8 0.52 -37.18 2.85
N ALA A 9 1.69 -36.62 3.17
CA ALA A 9 1.81 -35.20 3.41
C ALA A 9 1.34 -34.48 2.14
N LEU A 10 0.19 -33.80 2.21
CA LEU A 10 -0.20 -32.81 1.22
C LEU A 10 0.91 -31.76 1.22
N GLN A 11 1.84 -31.84 0.26
CA GLN A 11 2.73 -30.73 -0.04
C GLN A 11 1.84 -29.63 -0.61
N ALA A 12 1.29 -28.80 0.26
CA ALA A 12 0.75 -27.51 -0.12
C ALA A 12 1.92 -26.75 -0.74
N THR A 13 1.97 -26.74 -2.07
CA THR A 13 2.88 -25.87 -2.81
C THR A 13 2.47 -24.45 -2.48
N ALA A 14 3.20 -23.84 -1.54
CA ALA A 14 3.06 -22.45 -1.17
C ALA A 14 3.07 -21.61 -2.46
N GLN A 15 2.13 -20.67 -2.58
CA GLN A 15 2.18 -19.65 -3.62
C GLN A 15 3.54 -18.96 -3.54
N THR A 16 4.20 -18.77 -4.70
CA THR A 16 5.43 -17.99 -4.77
C THR A 16 5.14 -16.72 -5.54
N VAL A 17 4.83 -15.63 -4.84
CA VAL A 17 4.75 -14.28 -5.43
C VAL A 17 6.16 -13.76 -5.67
N THR A 18 6.39 -13.06 -6.78
CA THR A 18 7.68 -12.38 -7.03
C THR A 18 7.78 -11.16 -6.14
N LYS A 19 8.86 -11.04 -5.36
CA LYS A 19 9.06 -9.95 -4.40
C LYS A 19 10.34 -9.15 -4.67
N PRO A 20 10.35 -7.83 -4.42
CA PRO A 20 9.16 -7.01 -4.13
C PRO A 20 8.23 -6.95 -5.35
N VAL A 21 6.94 -6.76 -5.10
CA VAL A 21 5.91 -6.56 -6.12
C VAL A 21 6.09 -5.16 -6.70
N LYS A 22 6.56 -5.09 -7.95
CA LYS A 22 6.86 -3.86 -8.70
C LYS A 22 5.90 -3.62 -9.85
N VAL A 23 5.38 -4.69 -10.43
CA VAL A 23 4.43 -4.66 -11.55
C VAL A 23 3.30 -5.66 -11.30
N PRO A 24 2.11 -5.49 -11.89
CA PRO A 24 0.99 -6.39 -11.62
C PRO A 24 1.28 -7.86 -11.92
N ALA A 25 2.15 -8.14 -12.89
CA ALA A 25 2.58 -9.49 -13.25
C ALA A 25 3.31 -10.22 -12.10
N ASP A 26 3.85 -9.51 -11.11
CA ASP A 26 4.53 -10.13 -9.96
C ASP A 26 3.55 -10.86 -9.03
N LEU A 27 2.27 -10.45 -9.01
CA LEU A 27 1.17 -11.09 -8.27
C LEU A 27 0.45 -12.19 -9.07
N TYR A 28 0.72 -12.29 -10.37
CA TYR A 28 0.08 -13.24 -11.26
C TYR A 28 0.76 -14.61 -11.18
N VAL A 29 -0.04 -15.66 -11.02
CA VAL A 29 0.44 -17.04 -10.99
C VAL A 29 -0.30 -17.85 -12.05
N THR A 30 0.44 -18.31 -13.07
CA THR A 30 -0.11 -19.11 -14.17
C THR A 30 -0.64 -20.46 -13.66
N ALA A 31 -1.70 -20.96 -14.32
CA ALA A 31 -2.26 -22.30 -14.15
C ALA A 31 -2.96 -22.63 -12.82
N ALA A 32 -3.12 -21.68 -11.89
CA ALA A 32 -3.95 -21.87 -10.71
C ALA A 32 -4.62 -20.55 -10.30
N PRO A 33 -5.85 -20.26 -10.75
CA PRO A 33 -6.53 -19.00 -10.42
C PRO A 33 -6.67 -18.81 -8.91
N THR A 34 -6.63 -19.88 -8.12
CA THR A 34 -6.66 -19.86 -6.64
C THR A 34 -5.32 -19.55 -5.97
N LYS A 35 -4.27 -19.20 -6.72
CA LYS A 35 -2.90 -18.98 -6.21
C LYS A 35 -2.30 -17.62 -6.60
N GLY A 36 -3.09 -16.67 -7.08
CA GLY A 36 -2.61 -15.34 -7.47
C GLY A 36 -3.72 -14.50 -8.06
N THR A 37 -3.38 -13.37 -8.69
CA THR A 37 -4.36 -12.63 -9.48
C THR A 37 -4.73 -13.41 -10.75
N SER A 38 -5.92 -13.16 -11.31
CA SER A 38 -6.37 -13.86 -12.54
C SER A 38 -5.77 -13.32 -13.84
N THR A 39 -5.10 -12.16 -13.80
CA THR A 39 -4.45 -11.57 -14.98
C THR A 39 -3.08 -11.00 -14.63
N ASN A 40 -2.19 -10.95 -15.63
CA ASN A 40 -0.85 -10.37 -15.52
C ASN A 40 -0.78 -8.87 -15.86
N ASP A 41 -1.87 -8.31 -16.41
CA ASP A 41 -1.95 -6.93 -16.91
C ASP A 41 -2.43 -5.93 -15.84
N GLY A 42 -2.78 -6.41 -14.64
CA GLY A 42 -3.25 -5.57 -13.55
C GLY A 42 -4.72 -5.15 -13.61
N THR A 43 -5.51 -5.72 -14.52
CA THR A 43 -6.99 -5.57 -14.50
C THR A 43 -7.63 -6.20 -13.27
N THR A 44 -6.92 -7.12 -12.62
CA THR A 44 -7.30 -7.82 -11.39
C THR A 44 -6.66 -7.24 -10.12
N LEU A 45 -5.94 -6.12 -10.24
CA LEU A 45 -5.35 -5.38 -9.13
C LEU A 45 -6.08 -4.04 -8.99
N PHE A 46 -6.69 -3.78 -7.84
CA PHE A 46 -7.49 -2.58 -7.59
C PHE A 46 -6.86 -1.72 -6.50
N CYS A 47 -7.15 -0.42 -6.54
CA CYS A 47 -6.80 0.49 -5.45
C CYS A 47 -7.95 0.52 -4.44
N ALA A 48 -7.67 0.65 -3.14
CA ALA A 48 -8.73 0.76 -2.12
C ALA A 48 -9.68 1.95 -2.37
N GLU A 49 -9.24 3.02 -3.04
CA GLU A 49 -10.08 4.16 -3.40
C GLU A 49 -11.05 3.85 -4.56
N ASN A 50 -10.76 2.83 -5.36
CA ASN A 50 -11.56 2.42 -6.51
C ASN A 50 -11.49 0.89 -6.69
N SER A 51 -12.22 0.20 -5.81
CA SER A 51 -12.29 -1.26 -5.75
C SER A 51 -13.63 -1.81 -6.26
N GLY A 52 -14.38 -1.01 -7.01
CA GLY A 52 -15.59 -1.44 -7.71
C GLY A 52 -15.27 -2.04 -9.08
N PHE A 53 -15.92 -3.13 -9.43
CA PHE A 53 -15.75 -3.79 -10.73
C PHE A 53 -16.95 -4.68 -11.06
N THR A 54 -17.01 -5.14 -12.30
CA THR A 54 -18.07 -6.06 -12.75
C THR A 54 -17.43 -7.31 -13.32
N LEU A 55 -17.87 -8.46 -12.80
CA LEU A 55 -17.55 -9.77 -13.36
C LEU A 55 -18.71 -10.21 -14.24
N LYS A 56 -18.38 -10.85 -15.38
CA LYS A 56 -19.36 -11.40 -16.30
C LYS A 56 -18.97 -12.82 -16.68
N SER A 57 -19.86 -13.77 -16.43
CA SER A 57 -19.75 -15.14 -16.91
C SER A 57 -20.06 -15.21 -18.41
N SER A 58 -19.52 -16.23 -19.09
CA SER A 58 -20.05 -16.63 -20.39
C SER A 58 -21.51 -17.08 -20.26
N THR A 59 -22.26 -16.98 -21.36
CA THR A 59 -23.67 -17.38 -21.42
C THR A 59 -23.91 -18.75 -22.03
N THR A 60 -22.86 -19.35 -22.58
CA THR A 60 -22.90 -20.65 -23.25
C THR A 60 -21.77 -21.54 -22.73
N ASP A 61 -22.06 -22.82 -22.65
CA ASP A 61 -21.06 -23.85 -22.34
C ASP A 61 -20.07 -24.00 -23.51
N PRO A 62 -18.74 -23.95 -23.26
CA PRO A 62 -17.74 -23.95 -24.32
C PRO A 62 -17.62 -25.30 -25.06
N VAL A 63 -18.19 -26.39 -24.52
CA VAL A 63 -18.10 -27.74 -25.11
C VAL A 63 -19.36 -28.04 -25.92
N THR A 64 -20.51 -27.92 -25.28
CA THR A 64 -21.83 -28.26 -25.83
C THR A 64 -22.49 -27.11 -26.58
N HIS A 65 -22.00 -25.86 -26.40
CA HIS A 65 -22.57 -24.63 -26.96
C HIS A 65 -24.00 -24.33 -26.49
N ALA A 66 -24.50 -25.06 -25.50
CA ALA A 66 -25.82 -24.84 -24.95
C ALA A 66 -25.84 -23.62 -24.03
N THR A 67 -26.97 -22.90 -23.99
CA THR A 67 -27.15 -21.70 -23.18
C THR A 67 -27.40 -22.05 -21.72
N TYR A 68 -26.67 -21.41 -20.81
CA TYR A 68 -26.90 -21.55 -19.37
C TYR A 68 -28.23 -20.93 -18.96
N THR A 69 -28.92 -21.57 -18.03
CA THR A 69 -30.26 -21.19 -17.56
C THR A 69 -30.27 -20.51 -16.20
N GLY A 70 -29.13 -20.49 -15.50
CA GLY A 70 -29.00 -19.85 -14.19
C GLY A 70 -27.54 -19.70 -13.78
N TYR A 71 -27.28 -18.82 -12.81
CA TYR A 71 -25.94 -18.51 -12.31
C TYR A 71 -26.01 -18.31 -10.80
N THR A 72 -25.06 -18.89 -10.10
CA THR A 72 -24.86 -18.69 -8.67
C THR A 72 -23.48 -18.10 -8.46
N TRP A 73 -23.45 -16.87 -7.92
CA TRP A 73 -22.22 -16.17 -7.59
C TRP A 73 -21.94 -16.27 -6.09
N GLU A 74 -20.70 -16.60 -5.76
CA GLU A 74 -20.24 -16.76 -4.40
C GLU A 74 -18.84 -16.17 -4.24
N GLU A 75 -18.49 -15.82 -3.01
CA GLU A 75 -17.18 -15.31 -2.62
C GLU A 75 -16.59 -16.21 -1.54
N GLN A 76 -15.28 -16.48 -1.65
CA GLN A 76 -14.54 -17.19 -0.62
C GLN A 76 -14.51 -16.36 0.65
N GLN A 77 -14.92 -16.97 1.77
CA GLN A 77 -15.03 -16.28 3.04
C GLN A 77 -13.64 -16.07 3.67
N THR A 78 -13.45 -14.90 4.29
CA THR A 78 -12.19 -14.52 4.96
C THR A 78 -11.70 -15.61 5.92
N GLY A 79 -10.43 -16.01 5.78
CA GLY A 79 -9.82 -17.02 6.64
C GLY A 79 -10.37 -18.44 6.47
N ALA A 80 -11.27 -18.70 5.52
CA ALA A 80 -11.91 -20.00 5.30
C ALA A 80 -11.79 -20.47 3.83
N ALA A 81 -11.81 -21.79 3.64
CA ALA A 81 -11.84 -22.40 2.32
C ALA A 81 -13.28 -22.48 1.73
N THR A 82 -14.27 -22.06 2.51
CA THR A 82 -15.69 -22.12 2.13
C THR A 82 -16.09 -20.92 1.30
N PHE A 83 -16.97 -21.17 0.34
CA PHE A 83 -17.64 -20.13 -0.45
C PHE A 83 -19.03 -19.85 0.13
N GLY A 84 -19.44 -18.60 0.05
CA GLY A 84 -20.74 -18.14 0.53
C GLY A 84 -21.23 -16.94 -0.27
N PRO A 85 -22.35 -16.32 0.13
CA PRO A 85 -22.91 -15.16 -0.56
C PRO A 85 -21.89 -14.03 -0.70
N VAL A 86 -21.90 -13.36 -1.86
CA VAL A 86 -21.09 -12.15 -2.09
C VAL A 86 -21.73 -10.97 -1.34
N THR A 87 -21.08 -10.47 -0.29
CA THR A 87 -21.67 -9.42 0.56
C THR A 87 -21.42 -8.00 0.03
N SER A 88 -20.38 -7.82 -0.79
CA SER A 88 -19.91 -6.53 -1.32
C SER A 88 -20.46 -6.18 -2.71
N GLY A 89 -21.42 -6.97 -3.21
CA GLY A 89 -21.91 -6.85 -4.56
C GLY A 89 -23.33 -7.35 -4.77
N THR A 90 -23.82 -7.16 -5.99
CA THR A 90 -25.15 -7.61 -6.44
C THR A 90 -25.00 -8.49 -7.67
N ALA A 91 -25.50 -9.72 -7.57
CA ALA A 91 -25.55 -10.65 -8.67
C ALA A 91 -26.89 -10.53 -9.42
N THR A 92 -26.80 -10.41 -10.75
CA THR A 92 -27.95 -10.43 -11.67
C THR A 92 -27.59 -11.35 -12.82
N ASN A 93 -28.11 -12.58 -12.78
CA ASN A 93 -27.80 -13.64 -13.76
C ASN A 93 -26.29 -13.79 -13.99
N GLU A 94 -25.82 -13.65 -15.23
CA GLU A 94 -24.43 -13.84 -15.64
C GLU A 94 -23.50 -12.73 -15.15
N THR A 95 -24.01 -11.71 -14.47
CA THR A 95 -23.24 -10.53 -14.06
C THR A 95 -23.19 -10.40 -12.53
N LEU A 96 -22.02 -10.10 -12.00
CA LEU A 96 -21.80 -9.72 -10.61
C LEU A 96 -21.18 -8.33 -10.55
N VAL A 97 -21.89 -7.37 -9.95
CA VAL A 97 -21.39 -6.00 -9.76
C VAL A 97 -20.89 -5.85 -8.33
N ILE A 98 -19.58 -5.69 -8.16
CA ILE A 98 -18.94 -5.37 -6.88
C ILE A 98 -18.88 -3.85 -6.73
N THR A 99 -19.47 -3.33 -5.66
CA THR A 99 -19.51 -1.87 -5.43
C THR A 99 -18.27 -1.36 -4.73
N SER A 100 -17.73 -2.14 -3.78
CA SER A 100 -16.48 -1.85 -3.09
C SER A 100 -15.95 -3.11 -2.41
N ALA A 101 -14.90 -3.70 -2.97
CA ALA A 101 -14.16 -4.77 -2.30
C ALA A 101 -13.25 -4.21 -1.20
N THR A 102 -13.13 -4.92 -0.09
CA THR A 102 -12.21 -4.59 1.01
C THR A 102 -10.75 -4.75 0.59
N PRO A 103 -9.78 -4.14 1.28
CA PRO A 103 -8.36 -4.42 1.03
C PRO A 103 -8.01 -5.91 1.18
N GLY A 104 -7.12 -6.43 0.32
CA GLY A 104 -6.60 -7.81 0.36
C GLY A 104 -7.08 -8.70 -0.78
N TRP A 105 -6.99 -10.01 -0.58
CA TRP A 105 -7.37 -11.02 -1.56
C TRP A 105 -8.88 -11.23 -1.62
N HIS A 106 -9.41 -11.43 -2.83
CA HIS A 106 -10.78 -11.84 -3.06
C HIS A 106 -10.83 -12.94 -4.13
N THR A 107 -11.55 -14.02 -3.86
CA THR A 107 -11.78 -15.12 -4.79
C THR A 107 -13.28 -15.26 -5.00
N TYR A 108 -13.74 -15.01 -6.23
CA TYR A 108 -15.12 -15.18 -6.64
C TYR A 108 -15.28 -16.50 -7.37
N ARG A 109 -16.44 -17.13 -7.21
CA ARG A 109 -16.84 -18.34 -7.93
C ARG A 109 -18.19 -18.11 -8.59
N VAL A 110 -18.33 -18.54 -9.83
CA VAL A 110 -19.62 -18.66 -10.50
C VAL A 110 -19.88 -20.11 -10.88
N THR A 111 -21.05 -20.61 -10.51
CA THR A 111 -21.58 -21.90 -10.94
C THR A 111 -22.77 -21.66 -11.85
N ALA A 112 -22.69 -22.12 -13.10
CA ALA A 112 -23.79 -22.00 -14.05
C ALA A 112 -24.67 -23.26 -14.05
N ALA A 113 -25.97 -23.10 -14.32
CA ALA A 113 -26.91 -24.19 -14.49
C ALA A 113 -27.17 -24.44 -15.98
N LEU A 114 -27.24 -25.72 -16.38
CA LEU A 114 -27.58 -26.12 -17.74
C LEU A 114 -28.76 -27.09 -17.71
N ALA A 115 -29.81 -26.78 -18.47
CA ALA A 115 -31.01 -27.62 -18.49
C ALA A 115 -30.76 -28.96 -19.18
N GLY A 116 -31.27 -30.05 -18.58
CA GLY A 116 -31.25 -31.38 -19.20
C GLY A 116 -29.89 -32.08 -19.23
N ASN A 117 -28.86 -31.54 -18.59
CA ASN A 117 -27.55 -32.18 -18.50
C ASN A 117 -27.43 -33.04 -17.24
N ALA A 118 -26.83 -34.23 -17.36
CA ALA A 118 -26.64 -35.15 -16.24
C ALA A 118 -25.45 -34.74 -15.34
N CYS A 119 -24.49 -34.01 -15.90
CA CYS A 119 -23.34 -33.47 -15.18
C CYS A 119 -23.49 -31.95 -15.02
N PRO A 120 -23.37 -31.40 -13.80
CA PRO A 120 -23.36 -29.96 -13.61
C PRO A 120 -22.11 -29.33 -14.26
N PRO A 121 -22.20 -28.12 -14.82
CA PRO A 121 -21.03 -27.36 -15.25
C PRO A 121 -20.04 -27.16 -14.08
N GLU A 122 -18.74 -27.26 -14.39
CA GLU A 122 -17.69 -26.95 -13.43
C GLU A 122 -17.70 -25.45 -13.07
N PRO A 123 -17.45 -25.08 -11.80
CA PRO A 123 -17.39 -23.69 -11.41
C PRO A 123 -16.18 -22.98 -12.04
N ALA A 124 -16.38 -21.71 -12.39
CA ALA A 124 -15.29 -20.82 -12.77
C ALA A 124 -14.88 -19.95 -11.57
N TYR A 125 -13.57 -19.75 -11.40
CA TYR A 125 -12.98 -18.95 -10.34
C TYR A 125 -12.35 -17.68 -10.89
N TYR A 126 -12.41 -16.60 -10.13
CA TYR A 126 -11.80 -15.33 -10.47
C TYR A 126 -11.23 -14.64 -9.24
N ASN A 127 -9.94 -14.36 -9.27
CA ASN A 127 -9.15 -13.83 -8.17
C ASN A 127 -8.65 -12.43 -8.46
N VAL A 128 -8.82 -11.56 -7.47
CA VAL A 128 -8.38 -10.16 -7.50
C VAL A 128 -7.67 -9.81 -6.20
N TYR A 129 -6.84 -8.77 -6.26
CA TYR A 129 -6.23 -8.17 -5.08
C TYR A 129 -6.57 -6.68 -5.00
N VAL A 130 -6.98 -6.21 -3.83
CA VAL A 130 -7.21 -4.79 -3.56
C VAL A 130 -6.07 -4.27 -2.70
N LEU A 131 -5.30 -3.32 -3.22
CA LEU A 131 -4.20 -2.69 -2.49
C LEU A 131 -4.74 -1.95 -1.26
N PRO A 132 -4.27 -2.28 -0.03
CA PRO A 132 -4.63 -1.53 1.16
C PRO A 132 -4.16 -0.08 1.08
N LYS A 133 -4.89 0.82 1.73
CA LYS A 133 -4.38 2.19 1.94
C LYS A 133 -3.10 2.15 2.76
N LEU A 134 -2.26 3.16 2.61
CA LEU A 134 -1.03 3.27 3.39
C LEU A 134 -1.21 4.27 4.53
N VAL A 135 -0.71 3.89 5.71
CA VAL A 135 -0.43 4.82 6.80
C VAL A 135 1.03 5.22 6.67
N VAL A 136 1.27 6.52 6.53
CA VAL A 136 2.63 7.09 6.48
C VAL A 136 2.87 7.86 7.76
N THR A 137 3.94 7.49 8.45
CA THR A 137 4.41 8.19 9.64
C THR A 137 5.84 8.66 9.42
N ALA A 138 6.19 9.76 10.06
CA ALA A 138 7.50 10.36 9.98
C ALA A 138 7.88 10.89 11.36
N SER A 139 9.11 10.61 11.78
CA SER A 139 9.64 11.09 13.06
C SER A 139 11.02 11.67 12.87
N SER A 140 11.29 12.80 13.51
CA SER A 140 12.65 13.29 13.70
C SER A 140 13.42 12.38 14.66
N ASN A 141 14.74 12.37 14.53
CA ASN A 141 15.65 11.80 15.53
C ASN A 141 15.77 12.66 16.79
N LYS A 142 15.30 13.92 16.74
CA LYS A 142 15.34 14.88 17.84
C LYS A 142 14.00 14.96 18.59
N ALA A 143 14.05 15.10 19.91
CA ALA A 143 12.87 15.04 20.78
C ALA A 143 12.25 16.42 21.09
N ASP A 144 12.97 17.51 20.86
CA ASP A 144 12.55 18.85 21.26
C ASP A 144 12.76 19.90 20.15
N ALA A 145 12.12 21.06 20.28
CA ALA A 145 12.21 22.13 19.27
C ALA A 145 13.58 22.82 19.24
N ALA A 146 14.31 22.87 20.36
CA ALA A 146 15.60 23.55 20.45
C ALA A 146 16.66 22.84 19.59
N SER A 147 16.66 21.50 19.61
CA SER A 147 17.51 20.64 18.79
C SER A 147 17.12 20.61 17.30
N HIS A 148 16.04 21.29 16.90
CA HIS A 148 15.67 21.56 15.51
C HIS A 148 16.03 22.96 15.04
N THR A 149 16.87 23.69 15.80
CA THR A 149 17.27 25.05 15.45
C THR A 149 18.72 25.11 14.98
N TYR A 150 18.99 25.80 13.87
CA TYR A 150 20.37 26.07 13.42
C TYR A 150 20.53 27.47 12.79
N CYS A 151 21.77 27.95 12.77
CA CYS A 151 22.13 29.22 12.17
C CYS A 151 22.25 29.10 10.65
N ALA A 152 21.55 29.97 9.91
CA ALA A 152 21.58 30.00 8.45
C ALA A 152 23.01 30.10 7.89
N GLU A 153 23.89 30.87 8.53
CA GLU A 153 25.27 31.09 8.05
C GLU A 153 26.15 29.84 8.14
N ASN A 154 25.78 28.86 8.99
CA ASN A 154 26.52 27.61 9.13
C ASN A 154 25.94 26.49 8.25
N GLY A 155 24.72 26.66 7.75
CA GLY A 155 23.95 25.59 7.11
C GLY A 155 23.40 24.58 8.13
N ALA A 156 22.75 23.53 7.63
CA ALA A 156 22.22 22.46 8.46
C ALA A 156 23.37 21.70 9.16
N PRO A 157 23.17 21.26 10.42
CA PRO A 157 24.20 20.50 11.14
C PRO A 157 24.48 19.17 10.45
N THR A 158 25.76 18.89 10.17
CA THR A 158 26.20 17.68 9.46
C THR A 158 26.87 16.64 10.38
N ALA A 159 27.29 17.05 11.58
CA ALA A 159 27.84 16.11 12.55
C ALA A 159 26.77 15.09 12.96
N PRO A 160 27.05 13.77 12.98
CA PRO A 160 26.04 12.75 13.22
C PRO A 160 25.21 12.93 14.51
N ALA A 161 25.83 13.49 15.57
CA ALA A 161 25.14 13.75 16.83
C ALA A 161 24.15 14.93 16.74
N ASP A 162 24.38 15.87 15.82
CA ASP A 162 23.63 17.14 15.69
C ASP A 162 22.72 17.14 14.47
N ALA A 163 22.97 16.27 13.50
CA ALA A 163 22.19 16.14 12.28
C ALA A 163 20.70 15.94 12.59
N ILE A 164 19.86 16.67 11.87
CA ILE A 164 18.41 16.53 11.93
C ILE A 164 18.01 15.54 10.83
N THR A 165 17.59 14.37 11.26
CA THR A 165 17.20 13.25 10.38
C THR A 165 15.75 12.89 10.65
N PHE A 166 14.97 12.78 9.60
CA PHE A 166 13.62 12.25 9.62
C PHE A 166 13.61 10.83 9.10
N THR A 167 13.04 9.93 9.89
CA THR A 167 12.83 8.52 9.54
C THR A 167 11.38 8.33 9.14
N GLY A 168 11.17 7.76 7.95
CA GLY A 168 9.86 7.41 7.45
C GLY A 168 9.44 6.00 7.86
N SER A 169 8.15 5.77 8.08
CA SER A 169 7.58 4.43 8.20
C SER A 169 6.26 4.34 7.47
N VAL A 170 6.04 3.21 6.82
CA VAL A 170 4.85 2.93 6.01
C VAL A 170 4.30 1.58 6.44
N ALA A 171 2.99 1.53 6.66
CA ALA A 171 2.24 0.33 6.98
C ALA A 171 0.94 0.31 6.18
N PHE A 172 0.30 -0.87 6.11
CA PHE A 172 -1.08 -0.92 5.67
C PHE A 172 -2.01 -0.30 6.70
N ASP A 173 -3.01 0.42 6.21
CA ASP A 173 -4.15 0.91 6.98
C ASP A 173 -5.13 -0.24 7.21
N GLY A 174 -4.89 -0.99 8.28
CA GLY A 174 -5.66 -2.18 8.65
C GLY A 174 -5.06 -3.49 8.13
N THR A 175 -5.77 -4.58 8.43
CA THR A 175 -5.35 -5.93 8.05
C THR A 175 -5.99 -6.30 6.71
N PRO A 176 -5.19 -6.63 5.67
CA PRO A 176 -5.74 -7.09 4.39
C PRO A 176 -6.51 -8.40 4.56
N ASN A 177 -7.55 -8.58 3.76
CA ASN A 177 -8.26 -9.84 3.63
C ASN A 177 -7.30 -10.96 3.22
N ALA A 178 -7.26 -12.00 4.03
CA ALA A 178 -6.42 -13.17 3.85
C ALA A 178 -7.30 -14.37 3.51
N LEU A 179 -6.92 -15.13 2.48
CA LEU A 179 -7.64 -16.32 2.05
C LEU A 179 -6.71 -17.54 2.10
N PRO A 180 -7.19 -18.69 2.59
CA PRO A 180 -6.44 -19.94 2.52
C PRO A 180 -5.98 -20.27 1.11
N GLY A 181 -4.71 -20.66 0.96
CA GLY A 181 -4.10 -20.96 -0.33
C GLY A 181 -3.48 -19.76 -1.05
N LEU A 182 -3.72 -18.54 -0.55
CA LEU A 182 -3.06 -17.32 -1.00
C LEU A 182 -2.05 -16.80 0.03
N GLU A 183 -0.98 -16.20 -0.46
CA GLU A 183 0.07 -15.63 0.37
C GLU A 183 -0.44 -14.37 1.10
N ASN A 184 -0.18 -14.31 2.41
CA ASN A 184 -0.49 -13.13 3.21
C ASN A 184 0.52 -12.03 2.93
N LEU A 185 0.14 -11.08 2.09
CA LEU A 185 1.00 -9.98 1.70
C LEU A 185 1.06 -8.91 2.80
N THR A 186 2.24 -8.32 2.95
CA THR A 186 2.58 -7.23 3.86
C THR A 186 3.16 -6.07 3.06
N ILE A 187 3.27 -4.88 3.68
CA ILE A 187 3.85 -3.71 3.02
C ILE A 187 5.28 -3.94 2.52
N ASN A 188 6.07 -4.79 3.20
CA ASN A 188 7.44 -5.10 2.82
C ASN A 188 7.52 -5.95 1.54
N ASP A 189 6.42 -6.56 1.13
CA ASP A 189 6.33 -7.32 -0.13
C ASP A 189 6.12 -6.41 -1.34
N PHE A 190 5.81 -5.12 -1.15
CA PHE A 190 5.56 -4.16 -2.22
C PHE A 190 6.70 -3.15 -2.37
N GLU A 191 6.99 -2.76 -3.60
CA GLU A 191 7.81 -1.58 -3.85
C GLU A 191 6.99 -0.30 -3.63
N VAL A 192 7.54 0.61 -2.86
CA VAL A 192 6.94 1.90 -2.50
C VAL A 192 7.90 3.01 -2.91
N THR A 193 7.38 4.04 -3.56
CA THR A 193 8.09 5.28 -3.86
C THR A 193 7.90 6.28 -2.73
N TYR A 194 8.93 7.11 -2.50
CA TYR A 194 8.95 8.08 -1.41
C TYR A 194 9.28 9.47 -1.95
N THR A 195 8.71 10.50 -1.34
CA THR A 195 9.05 11.90 -1.62
C THR A 195 8.95 12.72 -0.36
N TRP A 196 10.04 13.38 0.01
CA TRP A 196 10.07 14.35 1.10
C TRP A 196 9.85 15.75 0.57
N GLN A 197 8.94 16.49 1.19
CA GLN A 197 8.69 17.90 0.94
C GLN A 197 9.07 18.73 2.17
N LYS A 198 9.85 19.79 1.95
CA LYS A 198 10.07 20.87 2.90
C LYS A 198 9.01 21.94 2.68
N ILE A 199 8.28 22.31 3.72
CA ILE A 199 7.15 23.24 3.66
C ILE A 199 7.44 24.44 4.55
N ASN A 200 7.48 25.65 3.97
CA ASN A 200 7.62 26.88 4.73
C ASN A 200 6.33 27.16 5.52
N VAL A 201 6.46 27.32 6.84
CA VAL A 201 5.30 27.49 7.74
C VAL A 201 4.53 28.78 7.47
N ALA A 202 5.22 29.86 7.08
CA ALA A 202 4.59 31.16 6.87
C ALA A 202 3.89 31.26 5.51
N THR A 203 4.46 30.67 4.46
CA THR A 203 3.97 30.81 3.08
C THR A 203 3.28 29.57 2.53
N SER A 204 3.34 28.44 3.23
CA SER A 204 2.94 27.12 2.75
C SER A 204 3.63 26.67 1.45
N ALA A 205 4.72 27.33 1.05
CA ALA A 205 5.49 26.94 -0.12
C ALA A 205 6.18 25.59 0.14
N ALA A 206 5.93 24.62 -0.74
CA ALA A 206 6.51 23.28 -0.66
C ALA A 206 7.64 23.11 -1.69
N THR A 207 8.72 22.44 -1.30
CA THR A 207 9.83 22.08 -2.20
C THR A 207 10.24 20.63 -1.94
N THR A 208 10.39 19.84 -3.00
CA THR A 208 10.89 18.47 -2.88
C THR A 208 12.37 18.47 -2.50
N VAL A 209 12.73 17.70 -1.47
CA VAL A 209 14.09 17.66 -0.92
C VAL A 209 14.75 16.28 -0.96
N ALA A 210 13.97 15.20 -1.08
CA ALA A 210 14.49 13.85 -1.26
C ALA A 210 13.44 12.89 -1.85
N SER A 211 13.91 11.76 -2.39
CA SER A 211 13.10 10.66 -2.91
C SER A 211 13.38 9.31 -2.22
N THR A 212 13.92 9.38 -1.00
CA THR A 212 14.26 8.23 -0.15
C THR A 212 13.28 8.12 1.00
N LYS A 213 13.18 6.93 1.62
CA LYS A 213 12.33 6.71 2.79
C LYS A 213 12.72 7.62 3.96
N ASP A 214 14.01 7.72 4.22
CA ASP A 214 14.58 8.59 5.26
C ASP A 214 15.24 9.82 4.65
N TYR A 215 15.30 10.91 5.39
CA TYR A 215 15.86 12.17 4.94
C TYR A 215 16.64 12.89 6.04
N THR A 216 17.88 13.26 5.75
CA THR A 216 18.70 14.14 6.59
C THR A 216 18.77 15.52 5.96
N ILE A 217 18.55 16.57 6.74
CA ILE A 217 18.63 17.94 6.25
C ILE A 217 20.08 18.26 5.86
N VAL A 218 20.28 18.74 4.63
CA VAL A 218 21.60 19.05 4.05
C VAL A 218 21.66 20.47 3.47
N GLU A 219 20.90 21.40 4.05
CA GLU A 219 20.85 22.78 3.57
C GLU A 219 22.21 23.46 3.69
N ALA A 220 22.65 24.09 2.60
CA ALA A 220 23.88 24.83 2.55
C ALA A 220 23.81 26.12 3.40
N ALA A 221 24.99 26.60 3.81
CA ALA A 221 25.13 27.90 4.44
C ALA A 221 24.54 29.01 3.56
N THR A 222 23.78 29.91 4.18
CA THR A 222 23.20 31.10 3.56
C THR A 222 23.71 32.34 4.29
N PRO A 223 24.88 32.89 3.89
CA PRO A 223 25.42 34.10 4.49
C PRO A 223 24.49 35.30 4.29
N GLY A 224 24.37 36.14 5.33
CA GLY A 224 23.58 37.37 5.24
C GLY A 224 22.06 37.18 5.36
N ALA A 225 21.57 35.99 5.75
CA ALA A 225 20.17 35.82 6.12
C ALA A 225 19.78 36.81 7.23
N THR A 226 18.64 37.49 7.08
CA THR A 226 18.17 38.52 8.01
C THR A 226 16.90 38.12 8.77
N THR A 227 16.24 37.04 8.36
CA THR A 227 14.96 36.60 8.91
C THR A 227 15.05 35.19 9.46
N THR A 228 14.32 34.95 10.55
CA THR A 228 14.06 33.59 11.02
C THR A 228 13.02 32.94 10.13
N THR A 229 13.28 31.71 9.69
CA THR A 229 12.32 30.92 8.90
C THR A 229 12.04 29.60 9.59
N GLN A 230 10.80 29.11 9.46
CA GLN A 230 10.38 27.83 10.02
C GLN A 230 9.88 26.91 8.92
N TYR A 231 10.24 25.63 9.04
CA TYR A 231 9.86 24.60 8.09
C TYR A 231 9.27 23.38 8.80
N THR A 232 8.26 22.79 8.18
CA THR A 232 7.80 21.42 8.47
C THR A 232 8.20 20.50 7.32
N TYR A 233 8.23 19.21 7.59
CA TYR A 233 8.61 18.20 6.59
C TYR A 233 7.48 17.18 6.47
N GLU A 234 7.15 16.82 5.24
CA GLU A 234 6.11 15.84 4.93
C GLU A 234 6.70 14.72 4.06
N LEU A 235 6.46 13.48 4.46
CA LEU A 235 6.76 12.30 3.66
C LEU A 235 5.51 11.89 2.89
N THR A 236 5.62 11.80 1.57
CA THR A 236 4.64 11.17 0.69
C THR A 236 5.12 9.78 0.29
N ALA A 237 4.24 8.79 0.35
CA ALA A 237 4.48 7.43 -0.14
C ALA A 237 3.40 7.00 -1.14
N ALA A 238 3.79 6.18 -2.13
CA ALA A 238 2.87 5.60 -3.10
C ALA A 238 3.36 4.23 -3.60
N TYR A 239 2.43 3.34 -3.91
CA TYR A 239 2.75 2.04 -4.53
C TYR A 239 3.37 2.22 -5.92
N SER A 240 4.42 1.45 -6.21
CA SER A 240 4.99 1.39 -7.57
C SER A 240 4.17 0.50 -8.51
N VAL A 241 3.54 -0.56 -7.97
CA VAL A 241 2.85 -1.61 -8.75
C VAL A 241 1.66 -1.10 -9.56
N LYS A 242 0.96 -0.08 -9.04
CA LYS A 242 -0.22 0.52 -9.68
C LYS A 242 -0.38 1.94 -9.16
N ALA A 243 -0.71 2.86 -10.05
CA ALA A 243 -1.05 4.23 -9.66
C ALA A 243 -2.36 4.24 -8.85
N CYS A 244 -2.22 4.38 -7.53
CA CYS A 244 -3.32 4.56 -6.58
C CYS A 244 -3.24 5.95 -5.93
N GLY A 245 -3.93 6.15 -4.82
CA GLY A 245 -3.74 7.34 -3.98
C GLY A 245 -2.28 7.50 -3.53
N THR A 246 -1.90 8.75 -3.27
CA THR A 246 -0.67 9.07 -2.52
C THR A 246 -1.03 9.28 -1.06
N TYR A 247 -0.15 8.83 -0.16
CA TYR A 247 -0.39 8.87 1.28
C TYR A 247 0.69 9.71 1.93
N LYS A 248 0.31 10.51 2.92
CA LYS A 248 1.16 11.55 3.49
C LYS A 248 1.27 11.43 5.00
N GLY A 249 2.45 11.74 5.53
CA GLY A 249 2.72 11.85 6.95
C GLY A 249 3.58 13.07 7.24
N THR A 250 3.06 13.99 8.05
CA THR A 250 3.86 15.12 8.57
C THR A 250 4.82 14.61 9.64
N ALA A 251 6.08 15.05 9.57
CA ALA A 251 7.10 14.68 10.53
C ALA A 251 6.78 15.20 11.94
N THR A 252 6.99 14.33 12.93
CA THR A 252 6.78 14.62 14.35
C THR A 252 8.09 14.61 15.13
N LEU A 253 8.09 15.20 16.33
CA LEU A 253 9.22 15.08 17.27
C LEU A 253 9.35 13.63 17.75
N ASN A 254 10.57 13.19 18.05
CA ASN A 254 10.83 11.83 18.50
C ASN A 254 10.01 11.48 19.76
N GLY A 255 9.23 10.40 19.71
CA GLY A 255 8.40 9.94 20.83
C GLY A 255 7.19 10.83 21.13
N SER A 256 6.78 11.69 20.20
CA SER A 256 5.66 12.64 20.37
C SER A 256 4.77 12.68 19.13
N THR A 257 3.54 13.16 19.30
CA THR A 257 2.62 13.47 18.17
C THR A 257 2.73 14.94 17.73
N THR A 258 3.58 15.74 18.37
CA THR A 258 3.82 17.13 18.01
C THR A 258 4.58 17.23 16.70
N THR A 259 4.11 18.05 15.77
CA THR A 259 4.80 18.36 14.51
C THR A 259 6.22 18.88 14.76
N ALA A 260 7.21 18.29 14.11
CA ALA A 260 8.58 18.79 14.12
C ALA A 260 8.67 20.06 13.27
N THR A 261 9.13 21.15 13.88
CA THR A 261 9.38 22.43 13.21
C THR A 261 10.86 22.75 13.26
N VAL A 262 11.50 22.85 12.10
CA VAL A 262 12.90 23.24 11.97
C VAL A 262 12.98 24.75 11.88
N THR A 263 13.73 25.36 12.78
CA THR A 263 13.90 26.81 12.83
C THR A 263 15.29 27.19 12.33
N VAL A 264 15.34 28.01 11.30
CA VAL A 264 16.59 28.53 10.74
C VAL A 264 16.71 29.99 11.12
N THR A 265 17.69 30.32 11.96
CA THR A 265 17.87 31.68 12.49
C THR A 265 19.00 32.42 11.78
N PRO A 266 18.88 33.75 11.59
CA PRO A 266 20.00 34.56 11.13
C PRO A 266 21.13 34.56 12.16
N LYS A 267 22.37 34.82 11.72
CA LYS A 267 23.49 34.99 12.64
C LYS A 267 23.28 36.27 13.46
N PRO A 268 23.39 36.22 14.80
CA PRO A 268 23.33 37.43 15.62
C PRO A 268 24.40 38.45 15.21
N GLY A 269 24.03 39.73 15.27
CA GLY A 269 24.97 40.83 15.05
C GLY A 269 26.07 40.90 16.11
N LYS A 270 27.16 41.61 15.79
CA LYS A 270 28.21 41.90 16.78
C LYS A 270 27.65 42.83 17.86
N PRO A 271 28.06 42.68 19.14
CA PRO A 271 27.70 43.64 20.18
C PRO A 271 28.27 45.03 19.84
N THR A 272 27.54 46.09 20.20
CA THR A 272 28.02 47.48 20.10
C THR A 272 28.69 47.88 21.42
N ILE A 273 29.94 48.33 21.35
CA ILE A 273 30.64 48.91 22.50
C ILE A 273 30.50 50.43 22.42
N THR A 274 29.98 51.05 23.47
CA THR A 274 29.90 52.52 23.61
C THR A 274 30.61 52.93 24.90
N ILE A 275 31.27 54.09 24.88
CA ILE A 275 31.92 54.67 26.06
C ILE A 275 30.82 55.31 26.92
N GLN A 276 30.87 55.08 28.24
CA GLN A 276 30.06 55.76 29.26
C GLN A 276 30.93 56.69 30.10
#